data_AF-A0A662D3M3-F1
#
_entry.id   AF-A0A662D3M3-F1
#
_cell.length_a   1.000
_cell.length_b   1.000
_cell.length_c   1.000
_cell.angle_alpha   90.00
_cell.angle_beta   90.00
_cell.angle_gamma   90.00
#
_symmetry.space_group_name_H-M   'P 1'
#
loop_
_entity.id
_entity.type
_entity.pdbx_description
1 polymer ?
#
loop_
_entity_poly.entity_id
_entity_poly.type
_entity_poly.pdbx_seq_one_letter_code
_entity_poly.pdbx_strand_id
1 'polypeptide(L)'
;MKDITNYVQAAKVVSVLNRSKYGSIGGQGMGIHTGIIDANQWLSDFGILVGFTGEYAIVVEAEKVVRSKVEEIYTQLKEEYSGVPPLDLVMEKSIRLYLALEKIIESERYDFTGVKCTFDLSDNYCSACLAQSKLATRGFVSACLNDANGALSANDL
;
A
#
# COMPACT_ATOMS: atom_id res chain seq x y z
N MET A 1 21.74 -15.52 26.00
CA MET A 1 21.01 -15.97 24.78
C MET A 1 20.04 -14.93 24.26
N LYS A 2 19.17 -14.34 25.10
CA LYS A 2 18.21 -13.29 24.69
C LYS A 2 18.86 -12.11 23.94
N ASP A 3 20.00 -11.62 24.44
CA ASP A 3 20.69 -10.48 23.80
C ASP A 3 21.22 -10.79 22.39
N ILE A 4 21.68 -12.03 22.19
CA ILE A 4 22.13 -12.50 20.87
C ILE A 4 20.93 -12.57 19.91
N THR A 5 19.81 -13.15 20.35
CA THR A 5 18.59 -13.22 19.53
C THR A 5 18.08 -11.83 19.16
N ASN A 6 18.03 -10.91 20.12
CA ASN A 6 17.60 -9.52 19.88
C ASN A 6 18.53 -8.80 18.88
N TYR A 7 19.85 -8.97 19.04
CA TYR A 7 20.82 -8.36 18.12
C TYR A 7 20.68 -8.91 16.70
N VAL A 8 20.51 -10.23 16.55
CA VAL A 8 20.32 -10.86 15.23
C VAL A 8 19.01 -10.39 14.57
N GLN A 9 17.92 -10.27 15.34
CA GLN A 9 16.66 -9.73 14.83
C GLN A 9 16.81 -8.28 14.38
N ALA A 10 17.45 -7.43 15.18
CA ALA A 10 17.70 -6.04 14.81
C ALA A 10 18.58 -5.92 13.55
N ALA A 11 19.66 -6.72 13.46
CA ALA A 11 20.54 -6.73 12.30
C ALA A 11 19.82 -7.20 11.02
N LYS A 12 18.90 -8.17 11.14
CA LYS A 12 18.03 -8.59 10.04
C LYS A 12 17.18 -7.43 9.54
N VAL A 13 16.48 -6.72 10.44
CA VAL A 13 15.63 -5.58 10.07
C VAL A 13 16.45 -4.50 9.36
N VAL A 14 17.61 -4.11 9.91
CA VAL A 14 18.52 -3.14 9.27
C VAL A 14 18.95 -3.59 7.87
N SER A 15 19.30 -4.87 7.71
CA SER A 15 19.68 -5.42 6.40
C SER A 15 18.55 -5.42 5.39
N VAL A 16 17.30 -5.59 5.82
CA VAL A 16 16.14 -5.58 4.93
C VAL A 16 15.81 -4.14 4.55
N LEU A 17 15.71 -3.22 5.51
CA LEU A 17 15.41 -1.81 5.27
C LEU A 17 16.40 -1.16 4.28
N ASN A 18 17.69 -1.45 4.41
CA ASN A 18 18.74 -0.94 3.53
C ASN A 18 18.63 -1.43 2.06
N ARG A 19 17.69 -2.32 1.77
CA ARG A 19 17.39 -2.82 0.41
C ARG A 19 15.96 -2.56 0.00
N SER A 20 15.16 -1.92 0.87
CA SER A 20 13.75 -1.69 0.64
C SER A 20 13.50 -0.43 -0.19
N LYS A 21 12.41 -0.44 -0.95
CA LYS A 21 11.86 0.70 -1.67
C LYS A 21 10.47 1.04 -1.13
N TYR A 22 10.32 2.22 -0.56
CA TYR A 22 9.04 2.79 -0.18
C TYR A 22 8.35 3.41 -1.39
N GLY A 23 7.06 3.11 -1.58
CA GLY A 23 6.22 3.77 -2.58
C GLY A 23 5.30 4.81 -1.95
N SER A 24 5.62 6.09 -2.18
CA SER A 24 4.73 7.21 -1.87
C SER A 24 3.74 7.38 -3.01
N ILE A 25 2.47 7.01 -2.77
CA ILE A 25 1.43 7.06 -3.79
C ILE A 25 0.47 8.21 -3.51
N GLY A 26 0.46 9.19 -4.42
CA GLY A 26 -0.25 10.45 -4.25
C GLY A 26 0.57 11.48 -3.47
N GLY A 27 -0.13 12.37 -2.78
CA GLY A 27 0.47 13.49 -2.04
C GLY A 27 0.37 13.33 -0.51
N GLN A 28 0.38 14.46 0.18
CA GLN A 28 0.13 14.51 1.62
C GLN A 28 -1.37 14.34 1.91
N GLY A 29 -1.74 13.35 2.70
CA GLY A 29 -3.11 13.20 3.18
C GLY A 29 -3.43 14.13 4.34
N MET A 30 -4.51 14.90 4.24
CA MET A 30 -5.10 15.69 5.33
C MET A 30 -4.13 16.59 6.14
N GLY A 31 -3.04 17.05 5.55
CA GLY A 31 -2.05 17.87 6.25
C GLY A 31 -1.22 17.09 7.29
N ILE A 32 -1.18 15.76 7.22
CA ILE A 32 -0.34 14.93 8.08
C ILE A 32 1.12 15.21 7.76
N HIS A 33 1.79 15.98 8.62
CA HIS A 33 3.19 16.35 8.41
C HIS A 33 4.14 15.16 8.44
N THR A 34 3.79 14.10 9.18
CA THR A 34 4.57 12.85 9.25
C THR A 34 4.51 12.01 7.97
N GLY A 35 3.62 12.35 7.03
CA GLY A 35 3.50 11.68 5.74
C GLY A 35 4.41 12.26 4.66
N ILE A 36 4.88 13.51 4.83
CA ILE A 36 5.89 14.09 3.95
C ILE A 36 7.25 13.56 4.40
N ILE A 37 8.00 12.97 3.47
CA ILE A 37 9.35 12.49 3.72
C ILE A 37 10.36 13.29 2.92
N ASP A 38 11.59 13.32 3.42
CA ASP A 38 12.77 13.63 2.61
C ASP A 38 13.41 12.31 2.19
N ALA A 39 13.43 12.04 0.88
CA ALA A 39 13.98 10.81 0.33
C ALA A 39 15.49 10.68 0.61
N ASN A 40 16.22 11.79 0.70
CA ASN A 40 17.64 11.77 1.04
C ASN A 40 17.85 11.42 2.51
N GLN A 41 16.98 11.92 3.38
CA GLN A 41 17.01 11.56 4.80
C GLN A 41 16.78 10.06 4.97
N TRP A 42 15.75 9.49 4.34
CA TRP A 42 15.46 8.05 4.45
C TRP A 42 16.56 7.17 3.86
N LEU A 43 17.17 7.61 2.75
CA LEU A 43 18.32 6.91 2.18
C LEU A 43 19.53 6.96 3.13
N SER A 44 19.79 8.10 3.79
CA SER A 44 20.88 8.27 4.74
C SER A 44 20.65 7.49 6.04
N ASP A 45 19.47 7.61 6.63
CA ASP A 45 19.17 7.13 7.98
C ASP A 45 18.82 5.63 7.99
N PHE A 46 18.14 5.16 6.93
CA PHE A 46 17.62 3.79 6.87
C PHE A 46 18.09 2.98 5.65
N GLY A 47 18.73 3.63 4.66
CA GLY A 47 19.08 2.98 3.39
C GLY A 47 17.88 2.69 2.49
N ILE A 48 16.73 3.30 2.76
CA ILE A 48 15.48 3.06 2.03
C ILE A 48 15.42 3.99 0.82
N LEU A 49 15.18 3.42 -0.36
CA LEU A 49 14.86 4.21 -1.55
C LEU A 49 13.41 4.66 -1.51
N VAL A 50 13.11 5.90 -1.87
CA VAL A 50 11.72 6.36 -2.00
C VAL A 50 11.36 6.59 -3.46
N GLY A 51 10.33 5.90 -3.92
CA GLY A 51 9.69 6.15 -5.20
C GLY A 51 8.38 6.91 -5.03
N PHE A 52 8.02 7.67 -6.06
CA PHE A 52 6.81 8.48 -6.09
C PHE A 52 5.94 8.03 -7.25
N THR A 53 4.69 7.65 -6.96
CA THR A 53 3.68 7.33 -7.96
C THR A 53 2.54 8.32 -7.86
N GLY A 54 2.14 8.92 -8.98
CA GLY A 54 0.98 9.80 -9.02
C GLY A 54 -0.32 9.03 -8.76
N GLU A 55 -1.21 9.60 -7.96
CA GLU A 55 -2.48 8.96 -7.56
C GLU A 55 -3.35 8.56 -8.76
N TYR A 56 -3.37 9.39 -9.81
CA TYR A 56 -4.12 9.11 -11.04
C TYR A 56 -3.62 7.87 -11.80
N ALA A 57 -2.36 7.47 -11.63
CA ALA A 57 -1.84 6.24 -12.25
C ALA A 57 -2.61 5.01 -11.76
N ILE A 58 -3.05 5.00 -10.50
CA ILE A 58 -3.87 3.90 -9.95
C ILE A 58 -5.20 3.82 -10.69
N VAL A 59 -5.86 4.96 -10.94
CA VAL A 59 -7.13 5.03 -11.66
C VAL A 59 -6.96 4.51 -13.09
N VAL A 60 -5.91 4.96 -13.78
CA VAL A 60 -5.61 4.51 -15.15
C VAL A 60 -5.40 3.00 -15.22
N GLU A 61 -4.71 2.41 -14.26
CA GLU A 61 -4.52 0.96 -14.20
C GLU A 61 -5.80 0.21 -13.79
N ALA A 62 -6.62 0.77 -12.88
CA ALA A 62 -7.88 0.19 -12.45
C ALA A 62 -8.91 0.07 -13.59
N GLU A 63 -8.94 1.06 -14.48
CA GLU A 63 -9.81 1.05 -15.67
C GLU A 63 -9.38 0.01 -16.72
N LYS A 64 -8.13 -0.45 -16.70
CA LYS A 64 -7.65 -1.53 -17.58
C LYS A 64 -8.03 -2.93 -17.09
N VAL A 65 -8.48 -3.06 -15.84
CA VAL A 65 -8.85 -4.36 -15.26
C VAL A 65 -10.06 -4.92 -16.01
N VAL A 66 -10.00 -6.20 -16.40
CA VAL A 66 -11.14 -6.86 -17.03
C VAL A 66 -12.13 -7.35 -15.97
N ARG A 67 -13.42 -7.31 -16.29
CA ARG A 67 -14.49 -7.70 -15.36
C ARG A 67 -14.34 -9.11 -14.78
N SER A 68 -13.84 -10.06 -15.57
CA SER A 68 -13.61 -11.44 -15.11
C SER A 68 -12.63 -11.51 -13.93
N LYS A 69 -11.63 -10.62 -13.87
CA LYS A 69 -10.71 -10.53 -12.73
C LYS A 69 -11.38 -9.95 -11.49
N VAL A 70 -12.32 -9.02 -11.67
CA VAL A 70 -13.14 -8.49 -10.57
C VAL A 70 -13.99 -9.60 -9.96
N GLU A 71 -14.65 -10.40 -10.79
CA GLU A 71 -15.53 -11.51 -10.36
C GLU A 71 -14.75 -12.61 -9.63
N GLU A 72 -13.51 -12.87 -10.04
CA GLU A 72 -12.58 -13.78 -9.36
C GLU A 72 -12.30 -13.31 -7.92
N ILE A 73 -11.85 -12.07 -7.73
CA ILE A 73 -11.59 -11.50 -6.40
C ILE A 73 -12.88 -11.41 -5.58
N TYR A 74 -14.00 -11.04 -6.18
CA TYR A 74 -15.28 -10.98 -5.47
C TYR A 74 -15.71 -12.36 -4.93
N THR A 75 -15.44 -13.43 -5.66
CA THR A 75 -15.71 -14.79 -5.20
C THR A 75 -14.83 -15.15 -4.00
N GLN A 76 -13.53 -14.85 -4.07
CA GLN A 76 -12.60 -15.04 -2.94
C GLN A 76 -13.06 -14.26 -1.70
N LEU A 77 -13.50 -13.01 -1.86
CA LEU A 77 -14.01 -12.21 -0.75
C LEU A 77 -15.23 -12.87 -0.08
N LYS A 78 -16.13 -13.49 -0.85
CA LYS A 78 -17.31 -14.19 -0.30
C LYS A 78 -16.95 -15.49 0.44
N GLU A 79 -15.81 -16.09 0.11
CA GLU A 79 -15.28 -17.25 0.82
C GLU A 79 -14.57 -16.82 2.12
N GLU A 80 -13.87 -15.69 2.09
CA GLU A 80 -13.14 -15.13 3.23
C GLU A 80 -14.07 -14.47 4.27
N TYR A 81 -15.16 -13.84 3.82
CA TYR A 81 -16.02 -13.01 4.67
C TYR A 81 -17.50 -13.39 4.54
N SER A 82 -18.18 -13.51 5.67
CA SER A 82 -19.61 -13.82 5.74
C SER A 82 -20.54 -12.68 5.33
N GLY A 83 -20.01 -11.46 5.13
CA GLY A 83 -20.78 -10.23 4.96
C GLY A 83 -20.24 -9.33 3.85
N VAL A 84 -20.08 -9.86 2.64
CA VAL A 84 -19.63 -9.07 1.48
C VAL A 84 -20.82 -8.32 0.88
N PRO A 85 -20.70 -6.99 0.62
CA PRO A 85 -21.72 -6.24 -0.09
C PRO A 85 -22.01 -6.79 -1.50
N PRO A 86 -23.16 -6.46 -2.12
CA PRO A 86 -23.42 -6.79 -3.51
C PRO A 86 -22.31 -6.28 -4.44
N LEU A 87 -22.05 -7.00 -5.53
CA LEU A 87 -21.12 -6.55 -6.57
C LEU A 87 -21.76 -5.44 -7.41
N ASP A 88 -21.86 -4.25 -6.83
CA ASP A 88 -22.28 -3.02 -7.49
C ASP A 88 -21.06 -2.24 -8.03
N LEU A 89 -21.29 -1.05 -8.59
CA LEU A 89 -20.24 -0.22 -9.17
C LEU A 89 -19.17 0.18 -8.13
N VAL A 90 -19.55 0.42 -6.87
CA VAL A 90 -18.63 0.83 -5.82
C VAL A 90 -17.73 -0.34 -5.41
N MET A 91 -18.31 -1.52 -5.24
CA MET A 91 -17.58 -2.74 -4.94
C MET A 91 -16.65 -3.13 -6.10
N GLU A 92 -17.15 -3.04 -7.34
CA GLU A 92 -16.37 -3.28 -8.55
C GLU A 92 -15.15 -2.34 -8.63
N LYS A 93 -15.33 -1.02 -8.44
CA LYS A 93 -14.22 -0.06 -8.41
C LYS A 93 -13.23 -0.35 -7.29
N SER A 94 -13.71 -0.72 -6.11
CA SER A 94 -12.84 -1.03 -4.95
C SER A 94 -11.94 -2.24 -5.23
N ILE A 95 -12.46 -3.27 -5.91
CA ILE A 95 -11.68 -4.44 -6.34
C ILE A 95 -10.71 -4.09 -7.47
N ARG A 96 -11.14 -3.28 -8.45
CA ARG A 96 -10.26 -2.80 -9.53
C ARG A 96 -9.08 -2.01 -8.98
N LEU A 97 -9.34 -1.16 -7.98
CA LEU A 97 -8.31 -0.38 -7.31
C LEU A 97 -7.29 -1.26 -6.59
N TYR A 98 -7.74 -2.35 -5.93
CA TYR A 98 -6.85 -3.35 -5.35
C TYR A 98 -5.92 -3.97 -6.41
N LEU A 99 -6.49 -4.46 -7.51
CA LEU A 99 -5.71 -5.09 -8.59
C LEU A 99 -4.74 -4.10 -9.26
N ALA A 100 -5.14 -2.84 -9.40
CA ALA A 100 -4.29 -1.77 -9.91
C ALA A 100 -3.11 -1.48 -8.98
N LEU A 101 -3.36 -1.39 -7.67
CA LEU A 101 -2.31 -1.20 -6.67
C LEU A 101 -1.32 -2.35 -6.67
N GLU A 102 -1.79 -3.61 -6.72
CA GLU A 102 -0.91 -4.78 -6.83
C GLU A 102 0.02 -4.69 -8.04
N LYS A 103 -0.53 -4.33 -9.20
CA LYS A 103 0.24 -4.17 -10.43
C LYS A 103 1.28 -3.05 -10.31
N ILE A 104 0.91 -1.91 -9.73
CA ILE A 104 1.83 -0.79 -9.50
C ILE A 104 2.95 -1.22 -8.55
N ILE A 105 2.62 -1.83 -7.42
CA ILE A 105 3.57 -2.34 -6.42
C ILE A 105 4.58 -3.29 -7.07
N GLU A 106 4.11 -4.24 -7.88
CA GLU A 106 4.98 -5.19 -8.58
C GLU A 106 5.87 -4.47 -9.62
N SER A 107 5.29 -3.60 -10.44
CA SER A 107 6.02 -2.91 -11.52
C SER A 107 7.10 -1.97 -10.98
N GLU A 108 6.80 -1.25 -9.91
CA GLU A 108 7.71 -0.32 -9.26
C GLU A 108 8.63 -1.01 -8.25
N ARG A 109 8.37 -2.28 -7.91
CA ARG A 109 9.08 -3.04 -6.89
C ARG A 109 9.06 -2.33 -5.54
N TYR A 110 7.88 -1.90 -5.12
CA TYR A 110 7.69 -1.35 -3.78
C TYR A 110 7.61 -2.48 -2.76
N ASP A 111 8.32 -2.33 -1.65
CA ASP A 111 8.30 -3.28 -0.53
C ASP A 111 7.23 -2.92 0.50
N PHE A 112 6.86 -1.64 0.57
CA PHE A 112 5.76 -1.11 1.35
C PHE A 112 5.35 0.26 0.79
N THR A 113 4.11 0.69 1.06
CA THR A 113 3.56 1.91 0.46
C THR A 113 2.86 2.81 1.46
N GLY A 114 2.64 4.05 1.06
CA GLY A 114 1.59 4.90 1.60
C GLY A 114 0.67 5.30 0.45
N VAL A 115 -0.63 5.35 0.73
CA VAL A 115 -1.63 5.76 -0.27
C VAL A 115 -2.42 6.91 0.30
N LYS A 116 -2.33 8.07 -0.35
CA LYS A 116 -3.31 9.13 -0.15
C LYS A 116 -4.54 8.74 -0.95
N CYS A 117 -5.71 8.66 -0.30
CA CYS A 117 -6.98 8.48 -0.99
C CYS A 117 -8.00 9.59 -0.71
N THR A 118 -7.93 10.24 0.45
CA THR A 118 -8.95 11.21 0.88
C THR A 118 -8.95 12.45 -0.01
N PHE A 119 -10.14 12.91 -0.39
CA PHE A 119 -10.46 14.08 -1.24
C PHE A 119 -10.11 13.94 -2.72
N ASP A 120 -9.13 13.11 -3.08
CA ASP A 120 -8.74 12.87 -4.47
C ASP A 120 -9.37 11.55 -4.95
N LEU A 121 -8.78 10.40 -4.62
CA LEU A 121 -9.29 9.10 -5.05
C LEU A 121 -10.68 8.77 -4.51
N SER A 122 -10.97 9.13 -3.24
CA SER A 122 -12.25 8.84 -2.59
C SER A 122 -13.42 9.52 -3.29
N ASP A 123 -13.22 10.75 -3.76
CA ASP A 123 -14.27 11.61 -4.28
C ASP A 123 -14.45 11.39 -5.79
N ASN A 124 -13.38 11.00 -6.48
CA ASN A 124 -13.36 10.87 -7.94
C ASN A 124 -13.39 9.42 -8.43
N TYR A 125 -13.07 8.43 -7.58
CA TYR A 125 -13.04 7.02 -7.96
C TYR A 125 -13.71 6.10 -6.93
N CYS A 126 -13.00 5.77 -5.85
CA CYS A 126 -13.46 5.04 -4.66
C CYS A 126 -12.41 5.14 -3.55
N SER A 127 -12.75 4.78 -2.32
CA SER A 127 -11.75 4.73 -1.25
C SER A 127 -10.75 3.56 -1.44
N ALA A 128 -9.55 3.70 -0.86
CA ALA A 128 -8.51 2.67 -0.91
C ALA A 128 -8.66 1.59 0.18
N CYS A 129 -9.69 1.68 1.04
CA CYS A 129 -9.79 0.87 2.26
C CYS A 129 -9.80 -0.63 1.99
N LEU A 130 -10.60 -1.10 1.03
CA LEU A 130 -10.64 -2.52 0.67
C LEU A 130 -9.29 -2.99 0.14
N ALA A 131 -8.67 -2.19 -0.74
CA ALA A 131 -7.38 -2.51 -1.33
C ALA A 131 -6.29 -2.62 -0.27
N GLN A 132 -6.16 -1.63 0.61
CA GLN A 132 -5.17 -1.66 1.70
C GLN A 132 -5.43 -2.79 2.70
N SER A 133 -6.69 -3.11 2.99
CA SER A 133 -7.02 -4.27 3.82
C SER A 133 -6.57 -5.58 3.17
N LYS A 134 -6.76 -5.76 1.86
CA LYS A 134 -6.30 -6.97 1.15
C LYS A 134 -4.78 -7.07 1.05
N LEU A 135 -4.10 -5.93 0.85
CA LEU A 135 -2.64 -5.86 0.97
C LEU A 135 -2.16 -6.31 2.35
N ALA A 136 -2.82 -5.86 3.42
CA ALA A 136 -2.48 -6.26 4.78
C ALA A 136 -2.67 -7.77 5.02
N THR A 137 -3.73 -8.39 4.46
CA THR A 137 -3.95 -9.85 4.57
C THR A 137 -2.81 -10.68 3.96
N ARG A 138 -2.09 -10.16 2.96
CA ARG A 138 -0.90 -10.81 2.39
C ARG A 138 0.43 -10.42 3.07
N GLY A 139 0.37 -9.71 4.20
CA GLY A 139 1.55 -9.22 4.91
C GLY A 139 2.25 -8.04 4.23
N PHE A 140 1.57 -7.30 3.34
CA PHE A 140 2.12 -6.10 2.71
C PHE A 140 1.66 -4.85 3.44
N VAL A 141 2.61 -4.02 3.84
CA VAL A 141 2.32 -2.79 4.57
C VAL A 141 1.97 -1.67 3.60
N SER A 142 0.75 -1.12 3.76
CA SER A 142 0.33 0.10 3.09
C SER A 142 -0.34 1.05 4.07
N ALA A 143 0.28 2.19 4.37
CA ALA A 143 -0.28 3.18 5.28
C ALA A 143 -1.37 4.05 4.62
N CYS A 144 -2.42 4.35 5.39
CA CYS A 144 -3.47 5.28 4.98
C CYS A 144 -2.95 6.72 4.95
N LEU A 145 -3.58 7.59 4.16
CA LEU A 145 -3.25 9.02 4.03
C LEU A 145 -1.80 9.32 3.62
N ASN A 146 -1.11 8.31 3.08
CA ASN A 146 0.31 8.37 2.78
C ASN A 146 1.17 8.70 4.02
N ASP A 147 0.82 8.17 5.20
CA ASP A 147 1.63 8.33 6.42
C ASP A 147 2.89 7.44 6.37
N ALA A 148 3.94 7.95 5.75
CA ALA A 148 5.19 7.23 5.53
C ALA A 148 5.84 6.74 6.83
N ASN A 149 5.90 7.58 7.88
CA ASN A 149 6.46 7.17 9.17
C ASN A 149 5.62 6.08 9.86
N GLY A 150 4.29 6.15 9.71
CA GLY A 150 3.39 5.06 10.10
C GLY A 150 3.67 3.77 9.33
N ALA A 151 3.91 3.86 8.02
CA ALA A 151 4.27 2.71 7.20
C ALA A 151 5.60 2.08 7.64
N LEU A 152 6.63 2.89 7.90
CA LEU A 152 7.94 2.44 8.36
C LEU A 152 7.85 1.74 9.73
N SER A 153 7.04 2.27 10.65
CA SER A 153 6.89 1.72 12.00
C SER A 153 6.08 0.42 12.05
N ALA A 154 5.16 0.23 11.10
CA ALA A 154 4.33 -0.97 10.98
C ALA A 154 4.97 -2.09 10.16
N ASN A 155 6.14 -1.84 9.57
CA ASN A 155 6.82 -2.80 8.72
C ASN A 155 7.54 -3.87 9.56
N ASP A 156 6.82 -4.96 9.85
CA ASP A 156 7.37 -6.16 10.50
C ASP A 156 8.22 -6.96 9.50
N LEU A 157 9.47 -6.54 9.31
CA LEU A 157 10.46 -7.18 8.41
C LEU A 157 11.22 -8.38 9.01
#